data_AF-A0A813FZZ9-F1
#
_entry.id   AF-A0A813FZZ9-F1
#
_cell.length_a   1.000
_cell.length_b   1.000
_cell.length_c   1.000
_cell.angle_alpha   90.00
_cell.angle_beta   90.00
_cell.angle_gamma   90.00
#
_symmetry.space_group_name_H-M   'P 1'
#
loop_
_entity.id
_entity.type
_entity.pdbx_description
1 polymer ?
#
loop_
_entity_poly.entity_id
_entity_poly.type
_entity_poly.pdbx_seq_one_letter_code
_entity_poly.pdbx_strand_id
1 'polypeptide(L)'
;MRLVHAAAIRTLLIPTESAYVKAAKAALKTYAEQVKSHGGGQSLLPPHVWAFRALLQTAAADPAISPQFQETLTALQVVSTSCDIDLSNFVKVCKLSRTFKADRMRIELAASNNGQALVELLVQQLRSAGAQECPGPGPRLPLERSLAAYIYK
;
A
#
# COMPACT_ATOMS: atom_id res chain seq x y z
N MET A 1 23.55 -15.91 15.00
CA MET A 1 23.04 -14.62 14.51
C MET A 1 21.87 -14.89 13.56
N ARG A 2 20.62 -14.64 13.97
CA ARG A 2 19.46 -14.68 13.06
C ARG A 2 19.52 -13.41 12.23
N LEU A 3 19.79 -13.53 10.93
CA LEU A 3 19.58 -12.46 9.96
C LEU A 3 18.10 -12.11 10.01
N VAL A 4 17.75 -11.08 10.78
CA VAL A 4 16.43 -10.44 10.71
C VAL A 4 16.36 -9.90 9.29
N HIS A 5 15.69 -10.63 8.39
CA HIS A 5 15.30 -10.12 7.10
C HIS A 5 14.36 -8.95 7.40
N ALA A 6 14.93 -7.75 7.52
CA ALA A 6 14.15 -6.54 7.61
C ALA A 6 13.27 -6.52 6.37
N ALA A 7 11.95 -6.44 6.59
CA ALA A 7 10.99 -6.32 5.50
C ALA A 7 11.43 -5.18 4.58
N ALA A 8 11.86 -5.52 3.36
CA ALA A 8 12.32 -4.52 2.40
C ALA A 8 11.12 -3.63 2.04
N ILE A 9 11.19 -2.36 2.43
CA ILE A 9 10.13 -1.40 2.10
C ILE A 9 10.17 -1.15 0.59
N ARG A 10 9.09 -1.53 -0.10
CA ARG A 10 8.89 -1.27 -1.53
C ARG A 10 8.22 0.09 -1.68
N THR A 11 8.80 0.97 -2.48
CA THR A 11 8.28 2.33 -2.69
C THR A 11 7.83 2.50 -4.14
N LEU A 12 6.55 2.84 -4.35
CA LEU A 12 5.93 2.98 -5.65
C LEU A 12 5.40 4.39 -5.86
N LEU A 13 5.55 4.93 -7.08
CA LEU A 13 4.93 6.17 -7.53
C LEU A 13 3.82 5.86 -8.52
N ILE A 14 2.58 6.09 -8.11
CA ILE A 14 1.38 5.81 -8.91
C ILE A 14 0.65 7.12 -9.24
N PRO A 15 -0.03 7.24 -10.40
CA PRO A 15 -0.85 8.41 -10.69
C PRO A 15 -1.90 8.67 -9.60
N THR A 16 -2.07 9.93 -9.22
CA THR A 16 -3.04 10.35 -8.18
C THR A 16 -4.48 10.02 -8.56
N GLU A 17 -4.76 9.91 -9.85
CA GLU A 17 -6.09 9.61 -10.38
C GLU A 17 -6.41 8.12 -10.43
N SER A 18 -5.42 7.25 -10.19
CA SER A 18 -5.60 5.80 -10.18
C SER A 18 -6.70 5.36 -9.20
N ALA A 19 -7.42 4.30 -9.58
CA ALA A 19 -8.45 3.69 -8.73
C ALA A 19 -7.87 3.28 -7.36
N TYR A 20 -6.65 2.74 -7.36
CA TYR A 20 -5.89 2.36 -6.16
C TYR A 20 -5.73 3.51 -5.16
N VAL A 21 -5.29 4.68 -5.64
CA VAL A 21 -5.11 5.86 -4.78
C VAL A 21 -6.43 6.37 -4.23
N LYS A 22 -7.46 6.42 -5.08
CA LYS A 22 -8.80 6.87 -4.68
C LYS A 22 -9.41 5.95 -3.61
N ALA A 23 -9.31 4.64 -3.80
CA ALA A 23 -9.80 3.65 -2.85
C ALA A 23 -9.07 3.71 -1.52
N ALA A 24 -7.73 3.76 -1.53
CA ALA A 24 -6.94 3.86 -0.31
C ALA A 24 -7.20 5.16 0.47
N LYS A 25 -7.36 6.30 -0.22
CA LYS A 25 -7.77 7.56 0.40
C LYS A 25 -9.17 7.48 1.01
N ALA A 26 -10.12 6.88 0.30
CA ALA A 26 -11.47 6.70 0.81
C ALA A 26 -11.48 5.86 2.09
N ALA A 27 -10.75 4.73 2.11
CA ALA A 27 -10.63 3.88 3.28
C ALA A 27 -9.98 4.60 4.49
N LEU A 28 -8.93 5.39 4.25
CA LEU A 28 -8.31 6.21 5.32
C LEU A 28 -9.26 7.31 5.84
N LYS A 29 -10.11 7.86 4.97
CA LYS A 29 -11.13 8.83 5.38
C LYS A 29 -12.20 8.16 6.25
N THR A 30 -12.71 7.00 5.83
CA THR A 30 -13.67 6.20 6.62
C THR A 30 -13.09 5.82 7.97
N TYR A 31 -11.82 5.40 8.00
CA TYR A 31 -11.10 5.14 9.25
C TYR A 31 -11.07 6.37 10.15
N ALA A 32 -10.69 7.54 9.63
CA ALA A 32 -10.64 8.78 10.40
C ALA A 32 -12.03 9.21 10.92
N GLU A 33 -13.09 8.98 10.16
CA GLU A 33 -14.47 9.22 10.57
C GLU A 33 -14.90 8.26 11.69
N GLN A 34 -14.54 6.98 11.59
CA GLN A 34 -14.82 5.97 12.64
C GLN A 34 -14.05 6.23 13.93
N VAL A 35 -12.77 6.60 13.84
CA VAL A 35 -11.97 6.98 15.01
C VAL A 35 -12.59 8.16 15.74
N LYS A 36 -13.10 9.16 15.00
CA LYS A 36 -13.78 10.33 15.57
C LYS A 36 -15.11 9.97 16.23
N SER A 37 -15.90 9.09 15.62
CA SER A 37 -17.23 8.71 16.15
C SER A 37 -17.16 7.75 17.35
N HIS A 38 -16.11 6.94 17.47
CA HIS A 38 -15.99 5.91 18.52
C HIS A 38 -15.23 6.37 19.77
N GLY A 39 -14.87 7.66 19.88
CA GLY A 39 -14.33 8.24 21.11
C GLY A 39 -13.07 7.55 21.68
N GLY A 40 -12.30 6.86 20.83
CA GLY A 40 -11.06 6.17 21.21
C GLY A 40 -11.21 4.84 21.97
N GLY A 41 -12.43 4.33 22.19
CA GLY A 41 -12.68 3.17 23.07
C GLY A 41 -12.65 1.79 22.41
N GLN A 42 -12.88 1.67 21.10
CA GLN A 42 -12.77 0.40 20.38
C GLN A 42 -11.40 0.25 19.71
N SER A 43 -10.83 -0.95 19.82
CA SER A 43 -9.58 -1.34 19.14
C SER A 43 -9.79 -1.43 17.63
N LEU A 44 -9.89 -0.28 16.96
CA LEU A 44 -9.88 -0.20 15.51
C LEU A 44 -8.51 -0.68 15.01
N LEU A 45 -8.51 -1.39 13.87
CA LEU A 45 -7.27 -1.79 13.22
C LEU A 45 -6.37 -0.58 12.94
N PRO A 46 -5.05 -0.76 12.89
CA PRO A 46 -4.14 0.29 12.50
C PRO A 46 -4.45 0.85 11.10
N PRO A 47 -4.22 2.16 10.86
CA PRO A 47 -4.59 2.83 9.59
C PRO A 47 -3.89 2.23 8.36
N HIS A 48 -2.69 1.66 8.53
CA HIS A 48 -1.98 1.02 7.43
C HIS A 48 -2.68 -0.25 6.94
N VAL A 49 -3.36 -0.99 7.82
CA VAL A 49 -4.13 -2.19 7.44
C VAL A 49 -5.33 -1.80 6.58
N TRP A 50 -6.01 -0.71 6.94
CA TRP A 50 -7.13 -0.15 6.16
C TRP A 50 -6.72 0.26 4.75
N ALA A 51 -5.61 1.00 4.63
CA ALA A 51 -5.08 1.39 3.33
C ALA A 51 -4.69 0.17 2.49
N PHE A 52 -4.04 -0.83 3.10
CA PHE A 52 -3.60 -2.04 2.41
C PHE A 52 -4.79 -2.88 1.92
N ARG A 53 -5.80 -3.06 2.78
CA ARG A 53 -7.05 -3.76 2.43
C ARG A 53 -7.74 -3.11 1.23
N ALA A 54 -7.82 -1.77 1.20
CA ALA A 54 -8.41 -1.07 0.08
C ALA A 54 -7.64 -1.27 -1.23
N LEU A 55 -6.30 -1.32 -1.17
CA LEU A 55 -5.46 -1.64 -2.33
C LEU A 55 -5.74 -3.06 -2.83
N LEU A 56 -5.83 -4.04 -1.93
CA LEU A 56 -6.12 -5.43 -2.29
C LEU A 56 -7.53 -5.61 -2.85
N GLN A 57 -8.53 -4.95 -2.28
CA GLN A 57 -9.90 -4.97 -2.82
C GLN A 57 -9.97 -4.32 -4.21
N THR A 58 -9.21 -3.25 -4.44
CA THR A 58 -9.13 -2.62 -5.76
C THR A 58 -8.45 -3.55 -6.76
N ALA A 59 -7.36 -4.21 -6.35
CA ALA A 59 -6.67 -5.21 -7.17
C ALA A 59 -7.57 -6.43 -7.46
N ALA A 60 -8.41 -6.83 -6.50
CA ALA A 60 -9.38 -7.92 -6.64
C ALA A 60 -10.49 -7.61 -7.66
N ALA A 61 -10.84 -6.32 -7.79
CA ALA A 61 -11.85 -5.84 -8.71
C ALA A 61 -11.29 -5.53 -10.11
N ASP A 62 -9.97 -5.63 -10.30
CA ASP A 62 -9.32 -5.36 -11.59
C ASP A 62 -9.60 -6.53 -12.57
N PRO A 63 -10.18 -6.29 -13.76
CA PRO A 63 -10.44 -7.34 -14.73
C PRO A 63 -9.16 -7.98 -15.29
N ALA A 64 -8.00 -7.34 -15.14
CA ALA A 64 -6.69 -7.87 -15.54
C ALA A 64 -5.94 -8.58 -14.39
N ILE A 65 -6.66 -8.98 -13.33
CA ILE A 65 -6.09 -9.69 -12.19
C ILE A 65 -5.41 -10.99 -12.62
N SER A 66 -4.23 -11.26 -12.06
CA SER A 66 -3.57 -12.54 -12.30
C SER A 66 -4.30 -13.65 -11.53
N PRO A 67 -4.49 -14.85 -12.13
CA PRO A 67 -5.18 -15.96 -11.47
C PRO A 67 -4.48 -16.36 -10.16
N GLN A 68 -3.14 -16.33 -10.14
CA GLN A 68 -2.34 -16.59 -8.95
C GLN A 68 -2.63 -15.58 -7.81
N PHE A 69 -2.89 -14.32 -8.14
CA PHE A 69 -3.25 -13.31 -7.14
C PHE A 69 -4.68 -13.51 -6.63
N GLN A 70 -5.61 -13.91 -7.49
CA GLN A 70 -6.97 -14.25 -7.10
C GLN A 70 -7.04 -15.48 -6.17
N GLU A 71 -6.26 -16.52 -6.45
CA GLU A 71 -6.09 -17.69 -5.58
C GLU A 71 -5.50 -17.30 -4.22
N THR A 72 -4.47 -16.46 -4.22
CA THR A 72 -3.83 -15.97 -2.98
C THR A 72 -4.80 -15.13 -2.14
N LEU A 73 -5.58 -14.25 -2.76
CA LEU A 73 -6.60 -13.45 -2.07
C LEU A 73 -7.73 -14.30 -1.48
N THR A 74 -8.13 -15.35 -2.19
CA THR A 74 -9.16 -16.30 -1.76
C THR A 74 -8.66 -17.15 -0.59
N ALA A 75 -7.42 -17.67 -0.68
CA ALA A 75 -6.78 -18.45 0.35
C ALA A 75 -6.57 -17.66 1.65
N LEU A 76 -6.22 -16.38 1.55
CA LEU A 76 -6.02 -15.51 2.71
C LEU A 76 -7.32 -14.89 3.24
N GLN A 77 -8.48 -15.19 2.64
CA GLN A 77 -9.79 -14.65 3.01
C GLN A 77 -9.84 -13.11 3.14
N VAL A 78 -8.89 -12.40 2.55
CA VAL A 78 -8.68 -10.94 2.69
C VAL A 78 -9.85 -10.12 2.18
N VAL A 79 -10.65 -10.70 1.28
CA VAL A 79 -11.84 -10.06 0.71
C VAL A 79 -13.04 -10.16 1.66
N SER A 80 -13.00 -11.07 2.64
CA SER A 80 -14.05 -11.22 3.65
C SER A 80 -13.86 -10.23 4.79
N THR A 81 -14.94 -9.61 5.24
CA THR A 81 -15.01 -8.65 6.36
C THR A 81 -14.52 -9.18 7.71
N SER A 82 -14.09 -10.45 7.80
CA SER A 82 -13.82 -11.18 9.03
C SER A 82 -12.33 -11.45 9.30
N CYS A 83 -11.43 -11.19 8.33
CA CYS A 83 -9.99 -11.53 8.41
C CYS A 83 -9.08 -10.35 8.82
N ASP A 84 -9.64 -9.37 9.52
CA ASP A 84 -8.96 -8.11 9.87
C ASP A 84 -7.81 -8.32 10.88
N ILE A 85 -7.89 -9.35 11.73
CA ILE A 85 -6.86 -9.69 12.73
C ILE A 85 -5.60 -10.24 12.07
N ASP A 86 -5.74 -11.03 11.01
CA ASP A 86 -4.61 -11.69 10.35
C ASP A 86 -3.80 -10.72 9.48
N LEU A 87 -4.47 -9.81 8.76
CA LEU A 87 -3.79 -8.79 7.95
C LEU A 87 -2.86 -7.89 8.78
N SER A 88 -3.18 -7.61 10.04
CA SER A 88 -2.33 -6.84 10.94
C SER A 88 -1.00 -7.55 11.29
N ASN A 89 -0.98 -8.89 11.23
CA ASN A 89 0.23 -9.68 11.43
C ASN A 89 1.12 -9.73 10.17
N PHE A 90 0.51 -9.60 9.00
CA PHE A 90 1.20 -9.60 7.71
C PHE A 90 1.72 -8.22 7.32
N VAL A 91 0.91 -7.17 7.44
CA VAL A 91 1.26 -5.82 6.98
C VAL A 91 2.05 -5.09 8.06
N LYS A 92 3.24 -4.61 7.71
CA LYS A 92 4.06 -3.78 8.60
C LYS A 92 4.00 -2.31 8.22
N VAL A 93 3.95 -2.03 6.92
CA VAL A 93 3.86 -0.67 6.38
C VAL A 93 2.92 -0.67 5.18
N CYS A 94 1.97 0.26 5.20
CA CYS A 94 1.22 0.66 4.01
C CYS A 94 0.88 2.14 4.19
N LYS A 95 1.66 3.00 3.53
CA LYS A 95 1.55 4.45 3.68
C LYS A 95 1.41 5.13 2.33
N LEU A 96 0.45 6.05 2.27
CA LEU A 96 0.27 6.94 1.13
C LEU A 96 0.79 8.33 1.50
N SER A 97 1.66 8.88 0.66
CA SER A 97 2.21 10.22 0.85
C SER A 97 2.25 10.99 -0.46
N ARG A 98 2.10 12.32 -0.36
CA ARG A 98 2.24 13.20 -1.52
C ARG A 98 3.69 13.21 -1.98
N THR A 99 3.90 13.24 -3.28
CA THR A 99 5.23 13.43 -3.86
C THR A 99 5.41 14.86 -4.32
N PHE A 100 6.61 15.19 -4.78
CA PHE A 100 6.86 16.48 -5.42
C PHE A 100 6.09 16.64 -6.74
N LYS A 101 5.93 15.54 -7.48
CA LYS A 101 5.13 15.50 -8.71
C LYS A 101 3.65 15.48 -8.31
N ALA A 102 2.91 16.55 -8.60
CA ALA A 102 1.52 16.73 -8.14
C ALA A 102 0.56 15.66 -8.69
N ASP A 103 0.90 15.07 -9.84
CA ASP A 103 0.19 13.98 -10.51
C ASP A 103 0.53 12.59 -9.95
N ARG A 104 1.49 12.48 -9.01
CA ARG A 104 1.96 11.21 -8.46
C ARG A 104 1.81 11.12 -6.95
N MET A 105 1.39 9.96 -6.49
CA MET A 105 1.35 9.58 -5.08
C MET A 105 2.40 8.51 -4.79
N ARG A 106 3.06 8.63 -3.66
CA ARG A 106 3.97 7.60 -3.15
C ARG A 106 3.18 6.62 -2.30
N ILE A 107 3.33 5.33 -2.60
CA ILE A 107 2.85 4.23 -1.79
C ILE A 107 4.07 3.47 -1.27
N GLU A 108 4.19 3.34 0.05
CA GLU A 108 5.22 2.55 0.71
C GLU A 108 4.59 1.28 1.27
N LEU A 109 5.10 0.11 0.87
CA LEU A 109 4.59 -1.20 1.26
C LEU A 109 5.69 -2.03 1.93
N ALA A 110 5.37 -2.63 3.06
CA ALA A 110 6.22 -3.65 3.69
C ALA A 110 5.35 -4.66 4.43
N ALA A 111 5.73 -5.93 4.33
CA ALA A 111 5.07 -7.03 5.00
C ALA A 111 6.08 -7.94 5.71
N SER A 112 5.60 -8.73 6.66
CA SER A 112 6.36 -9.82 7.27
C SER A 112 6.72 -10.88 6.22
N ASN A 113 7.64 -11.80 6.54
CA ASN A 113 8.12 -12.83 5.60
C ASN A 113 6.97 -13.60 4.93
N ASN A 114 5.91 -13.92 5.68
CA ASN A 114 4.75 -14.65 5.16
C ASN A 114 3.85 -13.79 4.25
N GLY A 115 3.94 -12.46 4.33
CA GLY A 115 3.20 -11.52 3.50
C GLY A 115 3.99 -10.95 2.32
N GLN A 116 5.25 -11.34 2.12
CA GLN A 116 6.08 -10.79 1.04
C GLN A 116 5.55 -11.15 -0.35
N ALA A 117 5.11 -12.39 -0.56
CA ALA A 117 4.52 -12.81 -1.84
C ALA A 117 3.29 -11.98 -2.20
N LEU A 118 2.46 -11.64 -1.21
CA LEU A 118 1.28 -10.79 -1.41
C LEU A 118 1.66 -9.36 -1.79
N VAL A 119 2.70 -8.79 -1.16
CA VAL A 119 3.23 -7.48 -1.52
C VAL A 119 3.81 -7.50 -2.93
N GLU A 120 4.52 -8.55 -3.33
CA GLU A 120 5.08 -8.67 -4.68
C GLU A 120 3.99 -8.72 -5.75
N LEU A 121 2.93 -9.51 -5.53
CA LEU A 121 1.81 -9.56 -6.46
C LEU A 121 1.06 -8.22 -6.51
N LEU A 122 0.86 -7.55 -5.37
CA LEU A 122 0.27 -6.21 -5.34
C LEU A 122 1.16 -5.19 -6.07
N VAL A 123 2.49 -5.28 -5.93
CA VAL A 123 3.44 -4.45 -6.68
C VAL A 123 3.31 -4.69 -8.19
N GLN A 124 3.15 -5.94 -8.64
CA GLN A 124 2.91 -6.25 -10.05
C GLN A 124 1.62 -5.62 -10.57
N GLN A 125 0.53 -5.68 -9.80
CA GLN A 125 -0.73 -5.04 -10.15
C GLN A 125 -0.67 -3.51 -10.13
N LEU A 126 0.06 -2.93 -9.18
CA LEU A 126 0.26 -1.48 -9.18
C LEU A 126 1.10 -1.05 -10.40
N ARG A 127 2.07 -1.86 -10.83
CA ARG A 127 2.86 -1.59 -12.04
C ARG A 127 2.02 -1.68 -13.31
N SER A 128 1.12 -2.67 -13.44
CA SER A 128 0.18 -2.72 -14.58
C SER A 128 -0.75 -1.51 -14.61
N ALA A 129 -1.09 -0.95 -13.45
CA ALA A 129 -1.81 0.32 -13.30
C ALA A 129 -0.95 1.59 -13.50
N GLY A 130 0.29 1.46 -13.97
CA GLY A 130 1.19 2.58 -14.28
C GLY A 130 2.03 3.08 -13.10
N ALA A 131 2.15 2.31 -12.03
CA ALA A 131 3.06 2.61 -10.94
C ALA A 131 4.51 2.33 -11.32
N GLN A 132 5.41 3.21 -10.88
CA GLN A 132 6.86 3.06 -11.07
C GLN A 132 7.51 2.79 -9.72
N GLU A 133 8.35 1.76 -9.65
CA GLU A 133 9.11 1.49 -8.43
C GLU A 133 10.30 2.44 -8.32
N CYS A 134 10.43 3.09 -7.16
CA CYS A 134 11.54 3.97 -6.85
C CYS A 134 12.50 3.26 -5.91
N PRO A 135 13.76 3.04 -6.33
CA PRO A 135 14.77 2.55 -5.41
C PRO A 135 15.16 3.66 -4.43
N GLY A 136 14.93 3.40 -3.14
CA GLY A 136 15.45 4.23 -2.05
C GLY A 136 14.50 5.31 -1.51
N PRO A 137 14.89 5.94 -0.39
CA PRO A 137 14.12 7.02 0.21
C PRO A 137 14.06 8.20 -0.75
N GLY A 138 12.86 8.76 -0.94
CA GLY A 138 12.73 9.95 -1.76
C GLY A 138 13.53 11.14 -1.19
N PRO A 139 13.87 12.12 -2.05
CA PRO A 139 14.69 13.26 -1.66
C PRO A 139 14.05 14.03 -0.50
N ARG A 140 14.82 14.21 0.58
CA ARG A 140 14.37 14.84 1.82
C ARG A 140 14.54 16.36 1.74
N LEU A 141 15.66 16.80 1.19
CA LEU A 141 16.06 18.21 1.16
C LEU A 141 15.71 18.90 -0.17
N PRO A 142 15.54 20.23 -0.19
CA PRO A 142 15.23 20.99 -1.40
C PRO A 142 16.25 20.75 -2.53
N LEU A 143 17.53 20.66 -2.17
CA LEU A 143 18.61 20.43 -3.14
C LEU A 143 18.54 19.03 -3.76
N GLU A 144 18.26 18.01 -2.95
CA GLU A 144 18.04 16.63 -3.42
C GLU A 144 16.81 16.55 -4.32
N ARG A 145 15.77 17.34 -4.05
CA ARG A 145 14.56 17.39 -4.90
C ARG A 145 14.85 17.98 -6.28
N SER A 146 15.64 19.05 -6.34
CA SER A 146 16.08 19.66 -7.61
C SER A 146 16.93 18.68 -8.43
N LEU A 147 17.83 17.95 -7.78
CA LEU A 147 18.70 16.95 -8.41
C LEU A 147 17.90 15.75 -8.94
N ALA A 148 16.96 15.22 -8.16
CA ALA A 148 16.07 14.14 -8.60
C ALA A 148 15.16 14.59 -9.75
N ALA A 149 14.64 15.83 -9.73
CA ALA A 149 13.83 16.36 -10.83
C ALA A 149 14.60 16.48 -12.15
N TYR A 150 15.92 16.65 -12.08
CA TYR A 150 16.81 16.69 -13.25
C TYR A 150 17.16 15.27 -13.76
N ILE A 151 17.33 14.30 -12.86
CA ILE A 151 17.68 12.91 -13.18
C ILE A 151 16.49 12.12 -13.75
N TYR A 152 15.27 12.40 -13.27
CA TYR A 152 14.04 11.69 -13.67
C TYR A 152 13.18 12.48 -14.67
N LYS A 153 13.82 13.29 -15.51
CA LYS A 153 13.26 13.91 -16.72
C LYS A 153 13.45 12.96 -17.90
#